data_AF-A0A951KBW4-F1
#
_entry.id   AF-A0A951KBW4-F1
#
_cell.length_a   1.000
_cell.length_b   1.000
_cell.length_c   1.000
_cell.angle_alpha   90.00
_cell.angle_beta   90.00
_cell.angle_gamma   90.00
#
_symmetry.space_group_name_H-M   'P 1'
#
loop_
_entity.id
_entity.type
_entity.pdbx_description
1 polymer ?
#
loop_
_entity_poly.entity_id
_entity_poly.type
_entity_poly.pdbx_seq_one_letter_code
_entity_poly.pdbx_strand_id
1 'polypeptide(L)'
;MGTSFGRGGATTFQQDLANADVITVMGSNMAEQHPVGFQWVVEAQRRGAKVFHVDPRFTRTSAIADVHMPLRSGSDIAYLGGIINHILSNGREFRDYVVNYTNAATIISDDYVDAEDADGIFSGYDPESGTYSPDSWQYAGMEVAPASGQREMDVAAGEAHGSGGAALEHGDDGVVAYEVGTGRFVT
;
A
#
# COMPACT_ATOMS: atom_id res chain seq x y z
N MET A 1 2.37 -0.65 -1.61
CA MET A 1 3.85 -0.66 -1.70
C MET A 1 4.35 -1.05 -3.09
N GLY A 2 3.89 -2.15 -3.70
CA GLY A 2 4.40 -2.64 -4.99
C GLY A 2 4.35 -1.63 -6.14
N THR A 3 3.23 -0.95 -6.32
CA THR A 3 3.04 0.08 -7.37
C THR A 3 3.89 1.33 -7.13
N SER A 4 4.08 1.74 -5.87
CA SER A 4 4.81 2.97 -5.52
C SER A 4 6.33 2.80 -5.49
N PHE A 5 6.83 1.63 -5.05
CA PHE A 5 8.26 1.40 -4.77
C PHE A 5 8.84 0.19 -5.51
N GLY A 6 8.06 -0.45 -6.39
CA GLY A 6 8.46 -1.65 -7.12
C GLY A 6 8.44 -2.97 -6.32
N ARG A 7 8.23 -2.93 -4.99
CA ARG A 7 8.15 -4.12 -4.12
C ARG A 7 7.04 -4.00 -3.06
N GLY A 8 6.41 -5.12 -2.72
CA GLY A 8 5.27 -5.18 -1.79
C GLY A 8 5.62 -5.27 -0.30
N GLY A 9 6.89 -5.55 0.04
CA GLY A 9 7.32 -5.72 1.43
C GLY A 9 7.46 -4.41 2.21
N ALA A 10 7.67 -4.53 3.52
CA ALA A 10 8.07 -3.40 4.37
C ALA A 10 9.41 -2.82 3.90
N THR A 11 9.54 -1.49 3.94
CA THR A 11 10.72 -0.77 3.44
C THR A 11 11.88 -0.76 4.43
N THR A 12 11.60 -0.91 5.72
CA THR A 12 12.58 -0.96 6.82
C THR A 12 12.29 -2.14 7.76
N PHE A 13 13.09 -2.29 8.81
CA PHE A 13 12.95 -3.32 9.84
C PHE A 13 12.60 -2.68 11.20
N GLN A 14 12.03 -3.44 12.14
CA GLN A 14 11.43 -2.88 13.36
C GLN A 14 12.42 -2.10 14.24
N GLN A 15 13.66 -2.54 14.34
CA GLN A 15 14.69 -1.88 15.14
C GLN A 15 15.02 -0.47 14.61
N ASP A 16 14.82 -0.22 13.31
CA ASP A 16 15.07 1.08 12.69
C ASP A 16 14.10 2.16 13.15
N LEU A 17 12.93 1.78 13.71
CA LEU A 17 11.98 2.72 14.31
C LEU A 17 12.61 3.57 15.42
N ALA A 18 13.63 3.06 16.11
CA ALA A 18 14.35 3.77 17.17
C ALA A 18 15.12 5.02 16.68
N ASN A 19 15.27 5.17 15.36
CA ASN A 19 15.96 6.28 14.71
C ASN A 19 15.01 7.40 14.24
N ALA A 20 13.70 7.22 14.39
CA ALA A 20 12.71 8.18 13.90
C ALA A 20 12.59 9.41 14.81
N ASP A 21 12.43 10.59 14.22
CA ASP A 21 12.04 11.83 14.94
C ASP A 21 10.52 11.92 15.16
N VAL A 22 9.73 11.28 14.28
CA VAL A 22 8.27 11.21 14.34
C VAL A 22 7.82 9.82 13.95
N ILE A 23 6.92 9.24 14.74
CA ILE A 23 6.28 7.95 14.44
C ILE A 23 4.77 8.18 14.41
N THR A 24 4.17 7.88 13.27
CA THR A 24 2.70 7.86 13.13
C THR A 24 2.24 6.41 13.05
N VAL A 25 1.54 5.97 14.09
CA VAL A 25 0.82 4.69 14.07
C VAL A 25 -0.59 4.98 13.56
N MET A 26 -0.88 4.57 12.32
CA MET A 26 -2.19 4.75 11.68
C MET A 26 -2.60 3.43 11.03
N GLY A 27 -3.87 3.02 11.21
CA GLY A 27 -4.34 1.73 10.70
C GLY A 27 -3.68 0.51 11.38
N SER A 28 -3.08 0.69 12.56
CA SER A 28 -2.43 -0.37 13.32
C SER A 28 -2.62 -0.18 14.82
N ASN A 29 -2.66 -1.28 15.56
CA ASN A 29 -2.64 -1.30 17.02
C ASN A 29 -1.37 -2.01 17.52
N MET A 30 -0.20 -1.41 17.22
CA MET A 30 1.11 -2.04 17.39
C MET A 30 1.39 -2.54 18.81
N ALA A 31 0.99 -1.82 19.86
CA ALA A 31 1.23 -2.25 21.23
C ALA A 31 0.54 -3.60 21.56
N GLU A 32 -0.50 -3.96 20.81
CA GLU A 32 -1.25 -5.21 21.00
C GLU A 32 -0.89 -6.27 19.95
N GLN A 33 -0.70 -5.85 18.70
CA GLN A 33 -0.50 -6.74 17.56
C GLN A 33 0.99 -7.04 17.29
N HIS A 34 1.87 -6.12 17.66
CA HIS A 34 3.33 -6.20 17.48
C HIS A 34 4.09 -5.77 18.74
N PRO A 35 3.77 -6.33 19.92
CA PRO A 35 4.26 -5.81 21.21
C PRO A 35 5.78 -5.81 21.33
N VAL A 36 6.46 -6.82 20.76
CA VAL A 36 7.92 -6.87 20.72
C VAL A 36 8.49 -5.77 19.82
N GLY A 37 7.86 -5.47 18.68
CA GLY A 37 8.30 -4.38 17.81
C GLY A 37 8.06 -3.00 18.43
N PHE A 38 6.99 -2.86 19.21
CA PHE A 38 6.61 -1.60 19.85
C PHE A 38 7.65 -1.10 20.85
N GLN A 39 8.56 -1.96 21.35
CA GLN A 39 9.68 -1.51 22.18
C GLN A 39 10.55 -0.44 21.50
N TRP A 40 10.69 -0.51 20.17
CA TRP A 40 11.49 0.44 19.39
C TRP A 40 10.79 1.77 19.18
N VAL A 41 9.45 1.78 19.17
CA VAL A 41 8.65 3.02 19.22
C VAL A 41 8.86 3.73 20.55
N VAL A 42 8.82 2.99 21.66
CA VAL A 42 9.07 3.52 23.01
C VAL A 42 10.51 4.04 23.14
N GLU A 43 11.48 3.35 22.55
CA GLU A 43 12.87 3.81 22.52
C GLU A 43 13.03 5.12 21.74
N ALA A 44 12.41 5.24 20.56
CA ALA A 44 12.39 6.50 19.81
C ALA A 44 11.75 7.63 20.63
N GLN A 45 10.61 7.37 21.27
CA GLN A 45 9.91 8.36 22.10
C GLN A 45 10.80 8.83 23.27
N ARG A 46 11.53 7.93 23.92
CA ARG A 46 12.50 8.27 24.98
C ARG A 46 13.66 9.13 24.47
N ARG A 47 14.02 9.01 23.20
CA ARG A 47 15.04 9.86 22.54
C ARG A 47 14.51 11.21 22.07
N GLY A 48 13.21 11.45 22.24
CA GLY A 48 12.56 12.72 21.92
C GLY A 48 11.63 12.66 20.71
N ALA A 49 11.46 11.50 20.08
CA ALA A 49 10.53 11.35 18.96
C ALA A 49 9.09 11.63 19.39
N LYS A 50 8.29 12.17 18.47
CA LYS A 50 6.85 12.35 18.69
C LYS A 50 6.06 11.17 18.14
N VAL A 51 5.24 10.56 18.99
CA VAL A 51 4.41 9.41 18.64
C VAL A 51 2.95 9.84 18.52
N PHE A 52 2.42 9.70 17.32
CA PHE A 52 1.02 9.96 16.99
C PHE A 52 0.28 8.64 16.78
N HIS A 53 -0.93 8.52 17.31
CA HIS A 53 -1.79 7.36 17.07
C HIS A 53 -3.13 7.80 16.46
N VAL A 54 -3.36 7.40 15.21
CA VAL A 54 -4.60 7.66 14.45
C VAL A 54 -5.43 6.37 14.44
N ASP A 55 -6.47 6.34 15.26
CA ASP A 55 -7.39 5.19 15.37
C ASP A 55 -8.77 5.67 15.84
N PRO A 56 -9.88 5.13 15.29
CA PRO A 56 -11.24 5.42 15.78
C PRO A 56 -11.41 5.13 17.28
N ARG A 57 -10.59 4.27 17.85
CA ARG A 57 -10.67 3.82 19.24
C ARG A 57 -9.45 4.30 20.01
N PHE A 58 -9.65 4.48 21.30
CA PHE A 58 -8.54 4.60 22.25
C PHE A 58 -8.08 3.20 22.68
N THR A 59 -6.85 2.82 22.35
CA THR A 59 -6.28 1.48 22.57
C THR A 59 -5.05 1.51 23.47
N ARG A 60 -4.41 0.35 23.72
CA ARG A 60 -3.11 0.30 24.43
C ARG A 60 -2.00 1.05 23.69
N THR A 61 -2.10 1.18 22.37
CA THR A 61 -1.17 2.02 21.59
C THR A 61 -1.43 3.50 21.88
N SER A 62 -2.70 3.93 21.91
CA SER A 62 -3.08 5.32 22.23
C SER A 62 -2.62 5.74 23.61
N ALA A 63 -2.66 4.83 24.58
CA ALA A 63 -2.23 5.08 25.95
C ALA A 63 -0.74 5.42 26.10
N ILE A 64 0.08 5.09 25.09
CA ILE A 64 1.53 5.34 25.09
C ILE A 64 1.91 6.46 24.12
N ALA A 65 1.09 6.73 23.09
CA ALA A 65 1.31 7.82 22.15
C ALA A 65 1.26 9.19 22.83
N ASP A 66 2.01 10.16 22.31
CA ASP A 66 1.96 11.54 22.77
C ASP A 66 0.62 12.20 22.40
N VAL A 67 0.08 11.84 21.23
CA VAL A 67 -1.19 12.37 20.73
C VAL A 67 -2.03 11.24 20.15
N HIS A 68 -3.25 11.08 20.66
CA HIS A 68 -4.29 10.28 20.02
C HIS A 68 -5.17 11.18 19.14
N MET A 69 -5.31 10.80 17.87
CA MET A 69 -6.12 11.49 16.88
C MET A 69 -7.27 10.56 16.46
N PRO A 70 -8.46 10.72 17.04
CA PRO A 70 -9.62 9.91 16.65
C PRO A 70 -10.03 10.23 15.21
N LEU A 71 -10.29 9.18 14.43
CA LEU A 71 -10.72 9.28 13.04
C LEU A 71 -11.92 8.35 12.80
N ARG A 72 -12.89 8.75 11.97
CA ARG A 72 -13.99 7.85 11.57
C ARG A 72 -13.43 6.71 10.73
N SER A 73 -13.91 5.48 10.95
CA SER A 73 -13.53 4.34 10.10
C SER A 73 -13.84 4.62 8.62
N GLY A 74 -12.85 4.46 7.76
CA GLY A 74 -12.98 4.69 6.31
C GLY A 74 -12.87 6.15 5.87
N SER A 75 -12.34 7.05 6.72
CA SER A 75 -11.99 8.43 6.31
C SER A 75 -10.47 8.67 6.20
N ASP A 76 -9.68 7.60 6.16
CA ASP A 76 -8.22 7.63 6.08
C ASP A 76 -7.72 8.37 4.84
N ILE A 77 -8.36 8.17 3.68
CA ILE A 77 -8.00 8.86 2.43
C ILE A 77 -8.17 10.38 2.56
N ALA A 78 -9.28 10.85 3.15
CA ALA A 78 -9.50 12.28 3.36
C ALA A 78 -8.48 12.88 4.34
N TYR A 79 -8.13 12.14 5.40
CA TYR A 79 -7.11 12.56 6.36
C TYR A 79 -5.73 12.70 5.71
N LEU A 80 -5.28 11.68 4.99
CA LEU A 80 -4.00 11.69 4.28
C LEU A 80 -3.97 12.71 3.14
N GLY A 81 -5.07 12.86 2.39
CA GLY A 81 -5.23 13.89 1.38
C GLY A 81 -5.11 15.31 1.95
N GLY A 82 -5.68 15.55 3.13
CA GLY A 82 -5.50 16.81 3.86
C GLY A 82 -4.04 17.09 4.25
N ILE A 83 -3.30 16.06 4.67
CA ILE A 83 -1.86 16.18 4.97
C ILE A 83 -1.07 16.51 3.71
N ILE A 84 -1.32 15.80 2.60
CA ILE A 84 -0.66 16.04 1.31
C ILE A 84 -0.91 17.48 0.85
N ASN A 85 -2.17 17.92 0.86
CA ASN A 85 -2.53 19.29 0.51
C ASN A 85 -1.83 20.32 1.41
N HIS A 86 -1.77 20.08 2.73
CA HIS A 86 -1.08 20.97 3.66
C HIS A 86 0.43 21.05 3.36
N ILE A 87 1.08 19.93 3.06
CA ILE A 87 2.50 19.90 2.70
C ILE A 87 2.76 20.73 1.44
N LEU A 88 2.00 20.48 0.37
CA LEU A 88 2.17 21.14 -0.92
C LEU A 88 1.81 22.63 -0.87
N SER A 89 0.71 22.99 -0.22
CA SER A 89 0.26 24.39 -0.10
C SER A 89 1.20 25.26 0.75
N ASN A 90 2.06 24.65 1.56
CA ASN A 90 2.98 25.36 2.47
C ASN A 90 4.46 25.14 2.14
N GLY A 91 4.79 24.51 1.01
CA GLY A 91 6.17 24.28 0.59
C GLY A 91 6.98 23.44 1.59
N ARG A 92 6.35 22.46 2.24
CA ARG A 92 6.96 21.62 3.29
C ARG A 92 7.56 20.32 2.75
N GLU A 93 7.56 20.13 1.43
CA GLU A 93 8.15 18.98 0.79
C GLU A 93 9.68 19.06 0.73
N PHE A 94 10.35 17.91 0.71
CA PHE A 94 11.76 17.86 0.32
C PHE A 94 11.84 17.94 -1.21
N ARG A 95 11.87 19.16 -1.74
CA ARG A 95 11.73 19.41 -3.18
C ARG A 95 12.75 18.68 -4.05
N ASP A 96 14.03 18.66 -3.67
CA ASP A 96 15.06 17.96 -4.46
C ASP A 96 14.79 16.45 -4.52
N TYR A 97 14.31 15.86 -3.43
CA TYR A 97 13.94 14.45 -3.43
C TYR A 97 12.74 14.20 -4.34
N VAL A 98 11.70 15.05 -4.24
CA VAL A 98 10.49 14.94 -5.07
C VAL A 98 10.83 15.00 -6.55
N VAL A 99 11.65 15.96 -6.97
CA VAL A 99 11.99 16.13 -8.40
C VAL A 99 12.83 14.97 -8.94
N ASN A 100 13.79 14.47 -8.16
CA ASN A 100 14.79 13.52 -8.66
C ASN A 100 14.44 12.04 -8.43
N TYR A 101 13.60 11.71 -7.44
CA TYR A 101 13.35 10.31 -7.04
C TYR A 101 11.88 9.91 -7.08
N THR A 102 11.01 10.77 -7.61
CA THR A 102 9.60 10.46 -7.87
C THR A 102 9.27 10.74 -9.33
N ASN A 103 8.05 10.42 -9.76
CA ASN A 103 7.55 10.77 -11.09
C ASN A 103 6.95 12.19 -11.16
N ALA A 104 7.14 13.06 -10.16
CA ALA A 104 6.51 14.38 -10.13
C ALA A 104 6.81 15.28 -11.35
N ALA A 105 7.95 15.08 -12.03
CA ALA A 105 8.33 15.86 -13.21
C ALA A 105 7.85 15.24 -14.54
N THR A 106 7.21 14.07 -14.52
CA THR A 106 6.70 13.43 -15.74
C THR A 106 5.44 14.12 -16.23
N ILE A 107 5.30 14.25 -17.54
CA ILE A 107 4.09 14.77 -18.17
C ILE A 107 3.13 13.61 -18.39
N ILE A 108 1.87 13.78 -17.99
CA ILE A 108 0.78 12.82 -18.20
C ILE A 108 0.14 13.03 -19.58
N SER A 109 -0.56 12.02 -20.10
CA SER A 109 -1.28 12.11 -21.38
C SER A 109 -2.36 13.19 -21.34
N ASP A 110 -2.56 13.88 -22.46
CA ASP A 110 -3.65 14.85 -22.62
C ASP A 110 -5.03 14.18 -22.61
N ASP A 111 -5.10 12.86 -22.79
CA ASP A 111 -6.33 12.06 -22.73
C ASP A 111 -6.81 11.78 -21.29
N TYR A 112 -5.97 12.05 -20.28
CA TYR A 112 -6.33 11.87 -18.87
C TYR A 112 -7.33 12.94 -18.41
N VAL A 113 -8.40 12.50 -17.75
CA VAL A 113 -9.34 13.38 -17.05
C VAL A 113 -9.34 13.04 -15.57
N ASP A 114 -9.06 14.04 -14.75
CA ASP A 114 -9.01 13.91 -13.30
C ASP A 114 -10.43 13.85 -12.71
N ALA A 115 -10.56 13.23 -11.55
CA ALA A 115 -11.79 13.13 -10.79
C ALA A 115 -12.34 14.50 -10.36
N GLU A 116 -11.51 15.55 -10.27
CA GLU A 116 -12.00 16.91 -9.99
C GLU A 116 -12.78 17.53 -11.15
N ASP A 117 -12.47 17.13 -12.38
CA ASP A 117 -13.11 17.63 -13.60
C ASP A 117 -14.32 16.75 -14.02
N ALA A 118 -14.49 15.59 -13.40
CA ALA A 118 -15.49 14.59 -13.76
C ALA A 118 -16.25 14.02 -12.54
N ASP A 119 -16.70 14.90 -11.64
CA ASP A 119 -17.62 14.59 -10.52
C ASP A 119 -17.18 13.40 -9.64
N GLY A 120 -15.87 13.23 -9.44
CA GLY A 120 -15.30 12.15 -8.64
C GLY A 120 -14.97 10.87 -9.41
N ILE A 121 -15.07 10.89 -10.75
CA ILE A 121 -14.80 9.75 -11.64
C ILE A 121 -13.63 10.09 -12.56
N PHE A 122 -12.68 9.17 -12.75
CA PHE A 122 -11.56 9.39 -13.67
C PHE A 122 -11.95 9.07 -15.13
N SER A 123 -11.13 9.48 -16.10
CA SER A 123 -11.25 9.00 -17.48
C SER A 123 -11.20 7.46 -17.57
N GLY A 124 -12.00 6.89 -18.48
CA GLY A 124 -12.04 5.45 -18.74
C GLY A 124 -13.07 4.66 -17.93
N TYR A 125 -13.92 5.31 -17.13
CA TYR A 125 -14.99 4.62 -16.39
C TYR A 125 -16.12 4.13 -17.30
N ASP A 126 -16.49 2.85 -17.17
CA ASP A 126 -17.69 2.28 -17.76
C ASP A 126 -18.78 2.11 -16.68
N PRO A 127 -19.90 2.85 -16.76
CA PRO A 127 -20.96 2.78 -15.76
C PRO A 127 -21.77 1.48 -15.81
N GLU A 128 -21.74 0.72 -16.91
CA GLU A 128 -22.47 -0.55 -17.01
C GLU A 128 -21.72 -1.67 -16.26
N SER A 129 -20.41 -1.78 -16.46
CA SER A 129 -19.58 -2.77 -15.77
C SER A 129 -19.04 -2.31 -14.41
N GLY A 130 -18.99 -1.00 -14.17
CA GLY A 130 -18.39 -0.42 -12.96
C GLY A 130 -16.85 -0.49 -12.94
N THR A 131 -16.22 -0.65 -14.11
CA THR A 131 -14.76 -0.82 -14.26
C THR A 131 -14.10 0.37 -14.97
N TYR A 132 -12.77 0.43 -14.94
CA TYR A 132 -11.98 1.46 -15.61
C TYR A 132 -11.08 0.85 -16.70
N SER A 133 -10.99 1.53 -17.86
CA SER A 133 -9.87 1.36 -18.78
C SER A 133 -8.73 2.35 -18.44
N PRO A 134 -7.50 1.87 -18.15
CA PRO A 134 -6.36 2.71 -17.82
C PRO A 134 -5.63 3.29 -19.04
N ASP A 135 -6.19 3.18 -20.26
CA ASP A 135 -5.53 3.59 -21.50
C ASP A 135 -5.15 5.09 -21.51
N SER A 136 -5.94 5.92 -20.83
CA SER A 136 -5.65 7.36 -20.67
C SER A 136 -4.67 7.66 -19.54
N TRP A 137 -4.38 6.71 -18.64
CA TRP A 137 -3.57 6.91 -17.44
C TRP A 137 -2.08 6.67 -17.72
N GLN A 138 -1.61 7.27 -18.81
CA GLN A 138 -0.27 7.07 -19.36
C GLN A 138 0.56 8.35 -19.26
N TYR A 139 1.87 8.21 -19.38
CA TYR A 139 2.74 9.36 -19.58
C TYR A 139 2.69 9.81 -21.04
N ALA A 140 2.84 11.11 -21.27
CA ALA A 140 2.80 11.68 -22.61
C ALA A 140 3.87 11.04 -23.51
N GLY A 141 3.43 10.49 -24.65
CA GLY A 141 4.30 9.84 -25.63
C GLY A 141 4.90 8.49 -25.19
N MET A 142 4.40 7.88 -24.11
CA MET A 142 4.85 6.58 -23.63
C MET A 142 3.66 5.66 -23.33
N GLU A 143 3.83 4.39 -23.63
CA GLU A 143 2.91 3.34 -23.18
C GLU A 143 3.61 2.55 -22.07
N VAL A 144 3.13 2.69 -20.84
CA VAL A 144 3.70 2.04 -19.67
C VAL A 144 2.85 0.83 -19.32
N ALA A 145 3.46 -0.35 -19.44
CA ALA A 145 2.82 -1.58 -18.99
C ALA A 145 2.54 -1.50 -17.47
N PRO A 146 1.36 -1.97 -17.00
CA PRO A 146 1.00 -1.89 -15.59
C PRO A 146 2.00 -2.67 -14.73
N ALA A 147 2.50 -2.02 -13.67
CA ALA A 147 3.49 -2.60 -12.75
C ALA A 147 3.01 -3.88 -12.02
N SER A 148 1.69 -4.14 -12.01
CA SER A 148 1.06 -5.33 -11.42
C SER A 148 0.77 -6.45 -12.42
N GLY A 149 1.13 -6.30 -13.69
CA GLY A 149 0.65 -7.15 -14.78
C GLY A 149 -0.83 -6.88 -15.11
N GLN A 150 -1.33 -7.49 -16.20
CA GLN A 150 -2.76 -7.49 -16.53
C GLN A 150 -3.49 -8.38 -15.52
N ARG A 151 -3.98 -7.79 -14.41
CA ARG A 151 -5.10 -8.38 -13.69
C ARG A 151 -6.36 -7.85 -14.33
N GLU A 152 -7.25 -8.75 -14.77
CA GLU A 152 -8.65 -8.41 -14.96
C GLU A 152 -9.12 -7.70 -13.68
N MET A 153 -9.56 -6.44 -13.82
CA MET A 153 -9.99 -5.60 -12.71
C MET A 153 -11.40 -6.03 -12.27
N ASP A 154 -11.53 -7.25 -11.75
CA ASP A 154 -12.73 -7.69 -11.03
C ASP A 154 -12.72 -7.11 -9.62
N VAL A 155 -13.02 -5.82 -9.50
CA VAL A 155 -13.13 -5.13 -8.20
C VAL A 155 -14.53 -5.33 -7.62
N ALA A 156 -14.86 -6.57 -7.22
CA ALA A 156 -16.03 -6.85 -6.36
C ALA A 156 -16.00 -8.26 -5.74
N ALA A 157 -14.87 -8.73 -5.19
CA ALA A 157 -14.89 -9.92 -4.34
C ALA A 157 -13.84 -9.82 -3.23
N GLY A 158 -14.29 -10.05 -1.99
CA GLY A 158 -13.44 -10.03 -0.82
C GLY A 158 -12.37 -11.14 -0.83
N GLU A 159 -11.18 -10.74 -0.37
CA GLU A 159 -10.10 -11.50 0.27
C GLU A 159 -9.45 -12.69 -0.46
N ALA A 160 -8.12 -12.62 -0.63
CA ALA A 160 -7.17 -13.49 0.09
C ALA A 160 -5.72 -13.02 -0.13
N HIS A 161 -5.05 -12.65 0.95
CA HIS A 161 -3.59 -12.46 0.96
C HIS A 161 -2.88 -13.80 0.75
N GLY A 162 -1.96 -13.86 -0.22
CA GLY A 162 -1.04 -14.99 -0.37
C GLY A 162 0.10 -14.64 -1.33
N SER A 163 1.30 -14.42 -0.79
CA SER A 163 2.53 -14.29 -1.56
C SER A 163 2.95 -15.67 -2.09
N GLY A 164 2.54 -16.00 -3.32
CA GLY A 164 3.06 -17.16 -4.05
C GLY A 164 4.37 -16.80 -4.74
N GLY A 165 5.44 -17.54 -4.43
CA GLY A 165 6.71 -17.47 -5.16
C GLY A 165 6.57 -17.95 -6.61
N ALA A 166 7.63 -17.74 -7.40
CA ALA A 166 7.67 -18.05 -8.83
C ALA A 166 7.30 -19.51 -9.14
N ALA A 167 6.46 -19.69 -10.17
CA ALA A 167 6.23 -20.99 -10.77
C ALA A 167 7.51 -21.46 -11.48
N LEU A 168 8.02 -22.63 -11.10
CA LEU A 168 9.10 -23.31 -11.84
C LEU A 168 8.47 -24.08 -12.99
N GLU A 169 9.10 -24.00 -14.17
CA GLU A 169 8.73 -24.73 -15.37
C GLU A 169 8.74 -26.25 -15.13
N HIS A 170 7.69 -26.91 -15.60
CA HIS A 170 7.49 -28.34 -15.48
C HIS A 170 8.55 -29.11 -16.27
N GLY A 171 9.36 -29.91 -15.57
CA GLY A 171 10.00 -31.08 -16.17
C GLY A 171 8.97 -32.20 -16.31
N ASP A 172 8.97 -32.82 -17.49
CA ASP A 172 8.18 -34.00 -17.85
C ASP A 172 8.67 -35.20 -17.02
N ASP A 173 7.88 -35.66 -16.05
CA ASP A 173 8.06 -36.96 -15.39
C ASP A 173 6.68 -37.51 -14.98
N GLY A 174 6.39 -38.72 -15.46
CA GLY A 174 5.10 -39.39 -15.38
C GLY A 174 4.55 -39.53 -13.96
N VAL A 175 3.25 -39.29 -13.82
CA VAL A 175 2.50 -39.41 -12.56
C VAL A 175 2.21 -40.88 -12.29
N VAL A 176 2.84 -41.45 -11.25
CA VAL A 176 2.46 -42.75 -10.67
C VAL A 176 1.43 -42.50 -9.58
N ALA A 177 0.20 -43.02 -9.76
CA ALA A 177 -0.86 -42.89 -8.77
C ALA A 177 -0.84 -44.07 -7.76
N TYR A 178 -1.13 -43.78 -6.49
CA TYR A 178 -1.23 -44.76 -5.41
C TYR A 178 -2.70 -45.00 -5.05
N GLU A 179 -3.19 -46.23 -5.23
CA GLU A 179 -4.57 -46.59 -4.92
C GLU A 179 -4.70 -47.09 -3.47
N VAL A 180 -5.39 -46.30 -2.64
CA VAL A 180 -5.59 -46.57 -1.20
C VAL A 180 -6.69 -47.63 -1.04
N GLY A 181 -6.31 -48.88 -1.24
CA GLY A 181 -7.17 -50.04 -0.99
C GLY A 181 -6.43 -51.38 -1.08
N THR A 182 -5.42 -51.48 -1.94
CA THR A 182 -4.65 -52.72 -2.17
C THR A 182 -3.14 -52.57 -1.95
N GLY A 183 -2.63 -51.35 -1.74
CA GLY A 183 -1.25 -51.10 -1.34
C GLY A 183 -0.20 -51.38 -2.43
N ARG A 184 -0.51 -51.14 -3.71
CA ARG A 184 0.46 -51.22 -4.82
C ARG A 184 0.47 -49.95 -5.67
N PHE A 185 1.64 -49.65 -6.22
CA PHE A 185 1.86 -48.57 -7.19
C PHE A 185 1.65 -49.09 -8.61
N VAL A 186 0.95 -48.33 -9.45
CA VAL A 186 0.77 -48.65 -10.88
C VAL A 186 1.27 -47.46 -11.69
N THR A 187 2.15 -47.74 -12.65
CA THR A 187 2.65 -46.80 -13.66
C THR A 187 1.57 -46.40 -14.64
#